data_AF-A0A6B3H5K6-F1
#
_entry.id   AF-A0A6B3H5K6-F1
#
_cell.length_a   1.000
_cell.length_b   1.000
_cell.length_c   1.000
_cell.angle_alpha   90.00
_cell.angle_beta   90.00
_cell.angle_gamma   90.00
#
_symmetry.space_group_name_H-M   'P 1'
#
loop_
_entity.id
_entity.type
_entity.pdbx_description
1 polymer ?
#
loop_
_entity_poly.entity_id
_entity_poly.type
_entity_poly.pdbx_seq_one_letter_code
_entity_poly.pdbx_strand_id
1 'polypeptide(L)'
;RRIEEGDEQAALAFDIYIHRLKKYIGSYAAVLGRVDAVAFTAGVGENSAPVRKAAIAGLEEFGLAVDADLNAVRSGEPRLISPEYARVAVAVVPTDEELEIADQTFALVEEPASS
;
A
#
# COMPACT_ATOMS: atom_id res chain seq x y z
N ARG A 1 12.31 -16.03 -2.69
CA ARG A 1 13.45 -16.96 -2.52
C ARG A 1 13.06 -18.20 -1.71
N ARG A 2 12.93 -18.19 -0.36
CA ARG A 2 12.55 -19.42 0.38
C ARG A 2 11.19 -20.04 -0.02
N ILE A 3 10.19 -19.21 -0.29
CA ILE A 3 8.89 -19.66 -0.83
C ILE A 3 9.06 -20.32 -2.21
N GLU A 4 9.89 -19.74 -3.07
CA GLU A 4 10.19 -20.27 -4.41
C GLU A 4 11.02 -21.56 -4.34
N GLU A 5 11.73 -21.78 -3.24
CA GLU A 5 12.49 -22.99 -2.92
C GLU A 5 11.63 -24.08 -2.23
N GLY A 6 10.31 -23.85 -2.08
CA GLY A 6 9.36 -24.85 -1.55
C GLY A 6 9.26 -24.91 -0.02
N ASP A 7 9.74 -23.88 0.70
CA ASP A 7 9.61 -23.80 2.16
C ASP A 7 8.16 -23.53 2.58
N GLU A 8 7.49 -24.58 3.09
CA GLU A 8 6.10 -24.52 3.55
C GLU A 8 5.88 -23.53 4.71
N GLN A 9 6.87 -23.34 5.59
CA GLN A 9 6.75 -22.41 6.70
C GLN A 9 6.81 -20.96 6.19
N ALA A 10 7.67 -20.69 5.21
CA ALA A 10 7.74 -19.39 4.58
C ALA A 10 6.43 -19.06 3.82
N ALA A 11 5.83 -20.04 3.17
CA ALA A 11 4.53 -19.88 2.50
C ALA A 11 3.42 -19.58 3.52
N LEU A 12 3.34 -20.35 4.61
CA LEU A 12 2.37 -20.11 5.68
C LEU A 12 2.54 -18.72 6.31
N ALA A 13 3.78 -18.28 6.56
CA ALA A 13 4.05 -16.96 7.11
C ALA A 13 3.57 -15.84 6.17
N PHE A 14 3.77 -16.01 4.86
CA PHE A 14 3.25 -15.10 3.85
C PHE A 14 1.72 -15.07 3.86
N ASP A 15 1.05 -16.23 3.90
CA ASP A 15 -0.41 -16.31 3.91
C ASP A 15 -1.01 -15.65 5.16
N ILE A 16 -0.40 -15.86 6.33
CA ILE A 16 -0.81 -15.18 7.58
C ILE A 16 -0.65 -13.66 7.44
N TYR A 17 0.45 -13.20 6.84
CA TYR A 17 0.69 -11.79 6.62
C TYR A 17 -0.36 -11.17 5.68
N ILE A 18 -0.62 -11.81 4.53
CA ILE A 18 -1.64 -11.37 3.57
C ILE A 18 -3.05 -11.40 4.18
N HIS A 19 -3.37 -12.44 4.96
CA HIS A 19 -4.64 -12.54 5.67
C HIS A 19 -4.87 -11.34 6.59
N ARG A 20 -3.85 -10.92 7.35
CA ARG A 20 -3.94 -9.75 8.22
C ARG A 20 -4.15 -8.47 7.43
N LEU A 21 -3.42 -8.26 6.33
CA LEU A 21 -3.60 -7.08 5.46
C LEU A 21 -5.04 -7.00 4.94
N LYS A 22 -5.57 -8.10 4.40
CA LYS A 22 -6.96 -8.19 3.92
C LYS A 22 -7.96 -7.87 5.01
N LYS A 23 -7.76 -8.42 6.21
CA LYS A 23 -8.63 -8.16 7.36
C LYS A 23 -8.68 -6.67 7.69
N TYR A 24 -7.52 -5.99 7.70
CA TYR A 24 -7.49 -4.56 7.97
C TYR A 24 -8.15 -3.73 6.87
N ILE A 25 -7.79 -3.98 5.60
CA ILE A 25 -8.40 -3.30 4.45
C ILE A 25 -9.92 -3.44 4.49
N GLY A 26 -10.43 -4.66 4.66
CA GLY A 26 -11.87 -4.92 4.75
C GLY A 26 -12.53 -4.24 5.95
N SER A 27 -11.88 -4.28 7.12
CA SER A 27 -12.43 -3.64 8.33
C SER A 27 -12.54 -2.12 8.19
N TYR A 28 -11.52 -1.46 7.64
CA TYR A 28 -11.56 -0.01 7.44
C TYR A 28 -12.46 0.38 6.28
N ALA A 29 -12.57 -0.42 5.23
CA ALA A 29 -13.57 -0.22 4.19
C ALA A 29 -14.99 -0.24 4.78
N ALA A 30 -15.28 -1.17 5.69
CA ALA A 30 -16.57 -1.24 6.37
C ALA A 30 -16.83 -0.04 7.30
N VAL A 31 -15.80 0.42 8.03
CA VAL A 31 -15.91 1.58 8.94
C VAL A 31 -16.08 2.89 8.18
N LEU A 32 -15.36 3.09 7.07
CA LEU A 32 -15.41 4.30 6.25
C LEU A 32 -16.68 4.35 5.37
N GLY A 33 -17.25 3.19 5.03
CA GLY A 33 -18.42 3.04 4.15
C GLY A 33 -18.09 3.25 2.67
N ARG A 34 -17.35 4.32 2.34
CA ARG A 34 -16.83 4.59 0.99
C ARG A 34 -15.31 4.74 1.05
N VAL A 35 -14.62 4.06 0.14
CA VAL A 35 -13.17 4.15 -0.03
C VAL A 35 -12.89 4.61 -1.46
N ASP A 36 -12.22 5.74 -1.61
CA ASP A 36 -11.80 6.25 -2.92
C ASP A 36 -10.46 5.65 -3.38
N ALA A 37 -9.56 5.37 -2.43
CA ALA A 37 -8.24 4.82 -2.73
C ALA A 37 -7.66 3.95 -1.60
N VAL A 38 -6.77 3.03 -1.99
CA VAL A 38 -5.85 2.29 -1.11
C VAL A 38 -4.42 2.55 -1.58
N ALA A 39 -3.58 3.09 -0.69
CA ALA A 39 -2.18 3.37 -0.97
C ALA A 39 -1.26 2.37 -0.26
N PHE A 40 -0.32 1.80 -1.01
CA PHE A 40 0.82 1.07 -0.48
C PHE A 40 2.02 2.00 -0.39
N THR A 41 2.61 2.08 0.80
CA THR A 41 3.76 2.92 1.09
C THR A 41 4.69 2.18 2.05
N ALA A 42 5.90 2.70 2.24
CA ALA A 42 7.00 2.20 3.05
C ALA A 42 7.43 0.76 2.73
N GLY A 43 8.73 0.48 2.91
CA GLY A 43 9.30 -0.87 3.01
C GLY A 43 8.68 -1.90 2.05
N VAL A 44 7.95 -2.87 2.60
CA VAL A 44 7.33 -3.97 1.85
C VAL A 44 6.22 -3.51 0.90
N GLY A 45 5.44 -2.49 1.28
CA GLY A 45 4.35 -1.96 0.47
C GLY A 45 4.84 -1.40 -0.85
N GLU A 46 5.94 -0.66 -0.84
CA GLU A 46 6.54 -0.08 -2.04
C GLU A 46 7.27 -1.10 -2.91
N ASN A 47 7.97 -2.04 -2.28
CA ASN A 47 8.98 -2.85 -2.95
C ASN A 47 8.49 -4.26 -3.35
N SER A 48 7.36 -4.73 -2.79
CA SER A 48 6.87 -6.09 -3.01
C SER A 48 5.57 -6.13 -3.82
N ALA A 49 5.71 -6.19 -5.16
CA ALA A 49 4.60 -6.40 -6.07
C ALA A 49 3.76 -7.67 -5.75
N PRO A 50 4.37 -8.82 -5.35
CA PRO A 50 3.60 -10.00 -4.94
C PRO A 50 2.73 -9.76 -3.71
N VAL A 51 3.23 -9.01 -2.72
CA VAL A 51 2.45 -8.68 -1.50
C VAL A 51 1.26 -7.80 -1.88
N ARG A 52 1.47 -6.73 -2.66
CA ARG A 52 0.37 -5.85 -3.09
C ARG A 52 -0.71 -6.61 -3.84
N LYS A 53 -0.31 -7.44 -4.82
CA LYS A 53 -1.24 -8.29 -5.58
C LYS A 53 -2.01 -9.22 -4.65
N ALA A 54 -1.32 -9.94 -3.76
CA ALA A 54 -1.95 -10.89 -2.86
C ALA A 54 -2.88 -10.22 -1.84
N ALA A 55 -2.53 -9.04 -1.34
CA ALA A 55 -3.34 -8.25 -0.40
C ALA A 55 -4.66 -7.77 -1.02
N ILE A 56 -4.69 -7.45 -2.31
CA ILE A 56 -5.90 -6.98 -3.00
C ILE A 56 -6.73 -8.12 -3.59
N ALA A 57 -6.12 -9.25 -3.96
CA ALA A 57 -6.82 -10.38 -4.58
C ALA A 57 -8.05 -10.84 -3.76
N GLY A 58 -9.20 -11.04 -4.40
CA GLY A 58 -10.44 -11.44 -3.72
C GLY A 58 -11.24 -10.28 -3.13
N LEU A 59 -10.82 -9.02 -3.34
CA LEU A 59 -11.55 -7.81 -2.95
C LEU A 59 -12.20 -7.09 -4.15
N GLU A 60 -12.38 -7.79 -5.27
CA GLU A 60 -12.93 -7.23 -6.51
C GLU A 60 -14.35 -6.68 -6.32
N GLU A 61 -15.16 -7.32 -5.48
CA GLU A 61 -16.51 -6.85 -5.12
C GLU A 61 -16.49 -5.56 -4.29
N PHE A 62 -15.38 -5.29 -3.58
CA PHE A 62 -15.15 -3.99 -2.93
C PHE A 62 -14.67 -2.93 -3.94
N GLY A 63 -14.55 -3.27 -5.21
CA GLY A 63 -14.10 -2.38 -6.28
C GLY A 63 -12.58 -2.25 -6.41
N LEU A 64 -11.83 -3.08 -5.68
CA LEU A 64 -10.37 -3.09 -5.67
C LEU A 64 -9.84 -4.10 -6.68
N ALA A 65 -8.90 -3.69 -7.52
CA ALA A 65 -8.19 -4.57 -8.44
C ALA A 65 -6.76 -4.06 -8.65
N VAL A 66 -5.87 -4.95 -9.10
CA VAL A 66 -4.48 -4.62 -9.43
C VAL A 66 -4.19 -5.09 -10.85
N ASP A 67 -3.69 -4.18 -11.68
CA ASP A 67 -3.13 -4.48 -12.98
C ASP A 67 -1.71 -5.05 -12.80
N ALA A 68 -1.44 -6.19 -13.43
CA ALA A 68 -0.18 -6.91 -13.21
C ALA A 68 1.03 -6.14 -13.76
N ASP A 69 0.87 -5.46 -14.89
CA ASP A 69 1.95 -4.76 -15.57
C ASP A 69 2.27 -3.46 -14.84
N LEU A 70 1.24 -2.68 -14.48
CA LEU A 70 1.41 -1.46 -13.68
C LEU A 70 2.02 -1.78 -12.31
N ASN A 71 1.60 -2.88 -11.68
CA ASN A 71 2.10 -3.30 -10.37
C ASN A 71 3.56 -3.77 -10.41
N ALA A 72 4.06 -4.25 -11.55
CA ALA A 72 5.43 -4.70 -11.71
C ALA A 72 6.43 -3.53 -11.84
N VAL A 73 5.95 -2.34 -12.25
CA VAL A 73 6.79 -1.15 -12.40
C VAL A 73 7.38 -0.72 -11.05
N ARG A 74 8.69 -0.46 -11.04
CA ARG A 74 9.40 0.20 -9.93
C ARG A 74 9.61 1.67 -10.28
N SER A 75 9.26 2.55 -9.36
CA SER A 75 9.37 3.99 -9.51
C SER A 75 9.58 4.64 -8.14
N GLY A 76 10.35 5.73 -8.10
CA GLY A 76 10.44 6.65 -6.95
C GLY A 76 9.30 7.67 -6.89
N GLU A 77 8.44 7.69 -7.91
CA GLU A 77 7.26 8.55 -7.98
C GLU A 77 5.97 7.80 -7.60
N PRO A 78 4.96 8.51 -7.06
CA PRO A 78 3.62 7.96 -6.88
C PRO A 78 3.04 7.42 -8.18
N ARG A 79 2.37 6.26 -8.12
CA ARG A 79 1.78 5.62 -9.29
C ARG A 79 0.53 4.83 -8.96
N LEU A 80 -0.40 4.81 -9.90
CA LEU A 80 -1.54 3.88 -9.86
C LEU A 80 -1.10 2.49 -10.33
N ILE A 81 -1.60 1.48 -9.63
CA ILE A 81 -1.44 0.06 -9.96
C ILE A 81 -2.77 -0.64 -10.15
N SER A 82 -3.90 0.06 -10.01
CA SER A 82 -5.23 -0.44 -10.38
C SER A 82 -5.48 -0.26 -11.88
N PRO A 83 -6.25 -1.15 -12.52
CA PRO A 83 -6.74 -0.92 -13.88
C PRO A 83 -7.73 0.25 -13.91
N GLU A 84 -7.92 0.89 -15.07
CA GLU A 84 -8.78 2.07 -15.23
C GLU A 84 -10.25 1.84 -14.83
N TYR A 85 -10.74 0.60 -14.95
CA TYR A 85 -12.11 0.25 -14.59
C TYR A 85 -12.33 0.06 -13.08
N ALA A 86 -11.27 0.02 -12.27
CA ALA A 86 -11.39 -0.19 -10.83
C ALA A 86 -12.17 0.96 -10.20
N ARG A 87 -13.15 0.64 -9.34
CA ARG A 87 -13.94 1.66 -8.64
C ARG A 87 -13.16 2.35 -7.54
N VAL A 88 -12.18 1.64 -6.98
CA VAL A 88 -11.28 2.13 -5.93
C VAL A 88 -9.87 2.16 -6.50
N ALA A 89 -9.22 3.32 -6.45
CA ALA A 89 -7.85 3.47 -6.92
C ALA A 89 -6.90 2.67 -6.02
N VAL A 90 -5.97 1.93 -6.60
CA VAL A 90 -4.89 1.30 -5.84
C VAL A 90 -3.58 1.93 -6.29
N ALA A 91 -2.81 2.46 -5.34
CA ALA A 91 -1.60 3.21 -5.63
C ALA A 91 -0.39 2.67 -4.87
N VAL A 92 0.80 2.92 -5.40
CA VAL A 92 2.05 2.93 -4.63
C VAL A 92 2.48 4.37 -4.47
N VAL A 93 2.64 4.82 -3.23
CA VAL A 93 3.06 6.18 -2.88
C VAL A 93 4.33 6.03 -2.06
N PRO A 94 5.51 6.34 -2.63
CA PRO A 94 6.76 6.38 -1.88
C PRO A 94 6.64 7.35 -0.71
N THR A 95 7.04 6.92 0.48
CA THR A 95 7.13 7.82 1.64
C THR A 95 8.53 8.43 1.73
N ASP A 96 8.60 9.69 2.16
CA ASP A 96 9.84 10.36 2.55
C ASP A 96 9.64 10.95 3.95
N GLU A 97 9.76 10.09 4.96
CA GLU A 97 9.55 10.47 6.36
C GLU A 97 10.57 11.53 6.82
N GLU A 98 11.79 11.50 6.26
CA GLU A 98 12.85 12.44 6.60
C GLU A 98 12.53 13.85 6.08
N LEU A 99 12.05 13.95 4.84
CA LEU A 99 11.61 15.21 4.25
C LEU A 99 10.40 15.80 5.00
N GLU A 100 9.40 14.97 5.33
CA GLU A 100 8.22 15.43 6.09
C GLU A 100 8.62 15.98 7.48
N ILE A 101 9.56 15.32 8.17
CA ILE A 101 10.11 15.84 9.43
C ILE A 101 10.86 17.16 9.22
N ALA A 102 11.63 17.28 8.14
CA ALA A 102 12.37 18.50 7.82
C ALA A 102 11.42 19.68 7.55
N ASP A 103 10.38 19.46 6.76
CA ASP A 103 9.36 20.47 6.43
C ASP A 103 8.58 20.90 7.68
N GLN A 104 8.15 19.96 8.52
CA GLN A 104 7.49 20.28 9.79
C GLN A 104 8.42 21.06 10.74
N THR A 105 9.71 20.68 10.81
CA THR A 105 10.69 21.38 11.64
C THR A 105 10.93 22.80 11.12
N PHE A 106 11.04 22.97 9.81
CA PHE A 106 11.22 24.27 9.17
C PHE A 106 10.02 25.19 9.44
N ALA A 107 8.80 24.70 9.24
CA ALA A 107 7.57 25.45 9.52
C ALA A 107 7.50 25.92 10.98
N LEU A 108 7.87 25.06 11.95
CA LEU A 108 7.90 25.41 13.37
C LEU A 108 8.95 26.48 13.72
N VAL A 109 10.08 26.51 13.01
CA VAL A 109 11.15 27.51 13.22
C VAL A 109 10.78 28.85 12.57
N GLU A 110 10.00 28.85 11.48
CA GLU A 110 9.54 30.06 10.80
C GLU A 110 8.31 30.71 11.43
N GLU A 111 7.52 30.00 12.24
CA GLU A 111 6.44 30.63 13.01
C GLU A 111 7.04 31.61 14.04
N PRO A 112 6.78 32.93 13.93
CA PRO A 112 7.22 33.87 14.96
C PRO A 112 6.52 33.50 16.26
N ALA A 113 7.28 33.31 17.33
CA ALA A 113 6.74 33.03 18.66
C ALA A 113 5.59 33.98 18.95
N SER A 114 4.37 33.44 19.01
CA SER A 114 3.19 34.20 19.40
C SER A 114 3.44 34.69 20.83
N SER A 115 3.70 35.99 20.97
CA SER A 115 3.77 36.70 22.26
C SER A 115 2.38 36.89 22.85
#